data_AF-A0A2D6K5U1-F1
#
_entry.id   AF-A0A2D6K5U1-F1
#
_cell.length_a   1.000
_cell.length_b   1.000
_cell.length_c   1.000
_cell.angle_alpha   90.00
_cell.angle_beta   90.00
_cell.angle_gamma   90.00
#
_symmetry.space_group_name_H-M   'P 1'
#
loop_
_entity.id
_entity.type
_entity.pdbx_description
1 polymer ?
#
loop_
_entity_poly.entity_id
_entity_poly.type
_entity_poly.pdbx_seq_one_letter_code
_entity_poly.pdbx_strand_id
1 'polypeptide(L)' 'MKRAQGNTLWIVIFAILALVALVVLIVIFTNTTTDAQQGLLSCESKGGKCFAEEPDCPDSHPAESGVFTCQEGKKCCLSA' A
#
# COMPACT_ATOMS: atom_id res chain seq x y z
N MET A 1 -14.68 -41.11 -35.88
CA MET A 1 -13.79 -40.59 -34.82
C MET A 1 -13.62 -39.09 -35.00
N LYS A 2 -14.27 -38.24 -34.17
CA LYS A 2 -13.99 -36.78 -34.08
C LYS A 2 -14.95 -36.12 -33.07
N ARG A 3 -14.68 -36.24 -31.77
CA ARG A 3 -15.31 -35.41 -30.70
C ARG A 3 -14.39 -35.34 -29.48
N ALA A 4 -13.24 -34.70 -29.64
CA ALA A 4 -12.34 -34.36 -28.52
C ALA A 4 -11.62 -33.01 -28.71
N GLN A 5 -11.64 -32.42 -29.91
CA GLN A 5 -10.93 -31.16 -30.20
C GLN A 5 -11.66 -29.89 -29.70
N GLY A 6 -12.92 -29.98 -29.30
CA GLY A 6 -13.67 -28.83 -28.78
C GLY A 6 -13.21 -28.39 -27.39
N ASN A 7 -12.96 -29.34 -26.48
CA ASN A 7 -12.68 -29.01 -25.08
C ASN A 7 -11.26 -28.48 -24.83
N THR A 8 -10.30 -28.89 -25.64
CA THR A 8 -8.87 -28.53 -25.45
C THR A 8 -8.61 -27.07 -25.78
N LEU A 9 -9.28 -26.51 -26.80
CA LEU A 9 -9.13 -25.10 -27.18
C LEU A 9 -9.74 -24.16 -26.13
N TRP A 10 -10.88 -24.51 -25.53
CA TRP A 10 -11.49 -23.74 -24.45
C TRP A 10 -10.60 -23.67 -23.20
N ILE A 11 -9.94 -24.77 -22.84
CA ILE A 11 -9.00 -24.81 -21.71
C ILE A 11 -7.84 -23.82 -21.90
N VAL A 12 -7.30 -23.71 -23.12
CA VAL A 12 -6.22 -22.76 -23.42
C VAL A 12 -6.70 -21.32 -23.28
N ILE A 13 -7.92 -21.02 -23.72
CA ILE A 13 -8.52 -19.68 -23.61
C ILE A 13 -8.70 -19.30 -22.13
N PHE A 14 -9.22 -20.21 -21.30
CA PHE A 14 -9.37 -19.96 -19.87
C PHE A 14 -8.03 -19.80 -19.15
N ALA A 15 -7.01 -20.56 -19.53
CA ALA A 15 -5.67 -20.42 -18.95
C ALA A 15 -5.07 -19.04 -19.22
N ILE A 16 -5.22 -18.52 -20.44
CA ILE A 16 -4.73 -17.18 -20.81
C ILE A 16 -5.56 -16.10 -20.10
N LEU A 17 -6.89 -16.22 -20.06
CA LEU A 17 -7.75 -15.29 -19.34
C LEU A 17 -7.42 -15.23 -17.84
N ALA A 18 -7.20 -16.38 -17.20
CA ALA A 18 -6.81 -16.45 -15.80
C ALA A 18 -5.46 -15.78 -15.55
N LEU A 19 -4.48 -16.00 -16.45
CA LEU A 19 -3.17 -15.37 -16.34
C LEU A 19 -3.26 -13.85 -16.47
N VAL A 20 -4.03 -13.34 -17.45
CA VAL A 20 -4.26 -11.90 -17.61
C VAL A 20 -4.99 -11.31 -16.40
N ALA A 21 -6.04 -11.96 -15.90
CA ALA A 21 -6.77 -11.51 -14.73
C ALA A 21 -5.85 -11.42 -13.50
N LEU A 22 -4.97 -12.40 -13.30
CA LEU A 22 -4.01 -12.40 -12.20
C LEU A 22 -3.04 -11.22 -12.30
N VAL A 23 -2.51 -10.92 -13.49
CA VAL A 23 -1.66 -9.73 -13.71
C VAL A 23 -2.42 -8.45 -13.39
N VAL A 24 -3.67 -8.32 -13.82
CA VAL A 24 -4.50 -7.14 -13.51
C VAL A 24 -4.74 -7.00 -12.01
N LEU A 25 -5.04 -8.10 -11.30
CA LEU A 25 -5.18 -8.08 -9.86
C LEU A 25 -3.90 -7.64 -9.16
N ILE A 26 -2.73 -8.14 -9.58
CA ILE A 26 -1.44 -7.70 -9.03
C ILE A 26 -1.25 -6.21 -9.24
N VAL A 27 -1.53 -5.68 -10.43
CA VAL A 27 -1.37 -4.24 -10.70
C VAL A 27 -2.30 -3.42 -9.80
N ILE A 28 -3.57 -3.79 -9.68
CA ILE A 28 -4.53 -3.09 -8.82
C ILE A 28 -4.06 -3.14 -7.35
N PHE A 29 -3.73 -4.32 -6.84
CA PHE A 29 -3.26 -4.49 -5.46
C PHE A 29 -1.93 -3.79 -5.20
N THR A 30 -1.02 -3.74 -6.17
CA THR A 30 0.28 -3.05 -5.98
C THR A 30 0.07 -1.54 -5.87
N ASN A 31 -0.82 -0.96 -6.69
CA ASN A 31 -1.14 0.46 -6.59
C ASN A 31 -1.83 0.78 -5.26
N THR A 32 -2.87 0.03 -4.87
CA THR A 32 -3.59 0.28 -3.61
C THR A 32 -2.79 -0.06 -2.36
N THR A 33 -1.92 -1.08 -2.40
CA THR A 33 -1.05 -1.44 -1.27
C THR A 33 0.03 -0.39 -1.08
N THR A 34 0.53 0.24 -2.15
CA THR A 34 1.48 1.35 -2.02
C THR A 34 0.84 2.54 -1.30
N ASP A 35 -0.38 2.92 -1.68
CA ASP A 35 -1.12 3.99 -1.01
C ASP A 35 -1.51 3.61 0.43
N ALA A 36 -1.92 2.36 0.67
CA ALA A 36 -2.27 1.87 1.99
C ALA A 36 -1.04 1.76 2.90
N GLN A 37 0.11 1.33 2.39
CA GLN A 37 1.37 1.31 3.14
C GLN A 37 1.80 2.73 3.51
N GLN A 38 1.67 3.68 2.60
CA GLN A 38 1.90 5.10 2.90
C GLN A 38 0.93 5.61 3.96
N GLY A 39 -0.35 5.25 3.89
CA GLY A 39 -1.35 5.60 4.89
C GLY A 39 -1.07 4.98 6.27
N LEU A 40 -0.69 3.70 6.36
CA LEU A 40 -0.40 3.05 7.65
C LEU A 40 0.89 3.54 8.31
N LEU A 41 1.85 3.99 7.51
CA LEU A 41 3.12 4.57 7.99
C LEU A 41 3.03 6.08 8.20
N SER A 42 1.93 6.73 7.79
CA SER A 42 1.73 8.16 7.99
C SER A 42 1.55 8.49 9.46
N CYS A 43 2.31 9.48 9.94
CA CYS A 43 2.22 10.01 11.29
C CYS A 43 0.78 10.41 11.69
N GLU A 44 0.05 11.05 10.78
CA GLU A 44 -1.34 11.48 10.99
C GLU A 44 -2.31 10.32 11.22
N SER A 45 -2.10 9.18 10.57
CA SER A 45 -2.95 8.00 10.71
C SER A 45 -2.79 7.31 12.06
N LYS A 46 -1.74 7.65 12.82
CA LYS A 46 -1.47 7.16 14.17
C LYS A 46 -1.88 8.15 15.26
N GLY A 47 -2.53 9.26 14.89
CA GLY A 47 -2.90 10.32 15.83
C GLY A 47 -1.76 11.30 16.14
N GLY A 48 -0.69 11.29 15.34
CA GLY A 48 0.41 12.24 15.44
C GLY A 48 0.28 13.39 14.45
N LYS A 49 1.20 14.35 14.56
CA LYS A 49 1.39 15.44 13.62
C LYS A 49 2.85 15.55 13.21
N CYS A 50 3.08 15.87 11.95
CA CYS A 50 4.40 16.13 11.42
C CYS A 50 4.84 17.56 11.76
N PHE A 51 5.93 17.71 12.51
CA PHE A 51 6.55 19.00 12.83
C PHE A 51 7.93 19.10 12.16
N ALA A 52 8.46 20.31 12.03
CA ALA A 52 9.85 20.48 11.58
C ALA A 52 10.82 19.77 12.54
N GLU A 53 11.99 19.34 12.04
CA GLU A 53 13.02 18.67 12.87
C GLU A 53 13.41 19.50 14.11
N GLU A 54 13.40 20.82 13.96
CA GLU A 54 13.58 21.79 15.04
C GLU A 54 12.47 22.85 15.01
N PRO A 55 11.99 23.32 16.19
CA PRO A 55 12.34 22.88 17.54
C PRO A 55 11.73 21.51 17.93
N ASP A 56 11.99 21.05 19.16
CA ASP A 56 11.44 19.82 19.71
C ASP A 56 9.92 19.71 19.60
N CYS A 57 9.42 18.46 19.67
CA CYS A 57 7.97 18.23 19.60
C CYS A 57 7.22 19.08 20.65
N PRO A 58 6.09 19.73 20.30
CA PRO A 58 5.38 20.60 21.24
C PRO A 58 4.76 19.80 22.39
N ASP A 59 4.48 20.45 23.52
CA ASP A 59 3.88 19.80 24.72
C ASP A 59 2.55 19.07 24.43
N SER A 60 1.84 19.46 23.37
CA SER A 60 0.63 18.78 22.91
C SER A 60 0.89 17.39 22.29
N HIS A 61 2.12 17.13 21.84
CA HIS A 61 2.57 15.92 21.17
C HIS A 61 3.99 15.54 21.64
N PRO A 62 4.20 15.19 22.92
CA PRO A 62 5.55 15.10 23.50
C PRO A 62 6.37 13.90 23.02
N ALA A 63 5.74 12.92 22.35
CA ALA A 63 6.40 11.68 21.96
C ALA A 63 6.87 11.72 20.50
N GLU A 64 8.19 11.72 20.28
CA GLU A 64 8.76 11.56 18.95
C GLU A 64 8.72 10.08 18.51
N SER A 65 8.44 9.83 17.24
CA SER A 65 8.53 8.50 16.65
C SER A 65 9.23 8.51 15.30
N GLY A 66 10.36 7.82 15.21
CA GLY A 66 11.12 7.63 13.95
C GLY A 66 10.60 6.50 13.06
N VAL A 67 9.53 5.82 13.49
CA VAL A 67 8.93 4.69 12.76
C VAL A 67 7.89 5.17 11.73
N PHE A 68 7.32 6.36 11.93
CA PHE A 68 6.30 6.93 11.05
C PHE A 68 6.91 7.97 10.12
N THR A 69 6.51 7.91 8.86
CA THR A 69 7.05 8.76 7.80
C THR A 69 6.28 10.08 7.73
N CYS A 70 7.03 11.17 7.69
CA CYS A 70 6.56 12.51 7.33
C CYS A 70 7.28 12.94 6.03
N GLN A 71 6.76 13.96 5.34
CA GLN A 71 7.49 14.57 4.20
C GLN A 71 8.90 15.02 4.65
N GLU A 72 9.85 15.02 3.70
CA GLU A 72 11.27 15.31 3.93
C GLU A 72 11.50 16.52 4.85
N GLY A 73 12.34 16.34 5.88
CA GLY A 73 12.69 17.38 6.86
C GLY A 73 11.68 17.59 7.99
N LYS A 74 10.75 16.65 8.21
CA LYS A 74 9.78 16.69 9.31
C LYS A 74 9.85 15.42 10.17
N LYS A 75 9.70 15.58 11.48
CA LYS A 75 9.58 14.48 12.46
C LYS A 75 8.13 14.23 12.85
N CYS A 76 7.81 12.99 13.20
CA CYS A 76 6.49 12.62 13.66
C CYS A 76 6.38 12.74 15.18
N CYS A 77 5.50 13.63 15.65
CA CYS A 77 5.20 13.82 17.07
C CYS A 77 3.80 13.29 17.38
N LEU A 78 3.69 12.39 18.36
CA LEU A 78 2.46 11.75 18.80
C LEU A 78 1.90 12.45 20.05
N SER A 79 0.58 12.62 20.10
CA SER A 79 -0.11 12.99 21.33
C SER A 79 -0.16 11.75 22.23
N ALA A 80 0.38 11.87 23.44
CA ALA A 80 0.45 10.77 24.41
C ALA A 80 -0.92 10.45 25.02
#